data_AF-D7E257-F1
#
_entry.id   AF-D7E257-F1
#
_cell.length_a   1.000
_cell.length_b   1.000
_cell.length_c   1.000
_cell.angle_alpha   90.00
_cell.angle_beta   90.00
_cell.angle_gamma   90.00
#
_symmetry.space_group_name_H-M   'P 1'
#
loop_
_entity.id
_entity.type
_entity.pdbx_description
1 polymer ?
#
loop_
_entity_poly.entity_id
_entity_poly.type
_entity_poly.pdbx_seq_one_letter_code
_entity_poly.pdbx_strand_id
1 'polypeptide(L)'
;MYGFDGCKKVKGRKGQTLVDSLGLVLKLVVSEANAPERILAAYALMELLEEPTELLEKVQVLWVDSGYDGDKFALAVWFMIQAHVEVIGPTEQEFKVLPQPWVVERTFGWFNQYHRLSKDYERLTQISKGAIYALMTRIMLLPLVSSTFTL
;
A
#
# COMPACT_ATOMS: atom_id res chain seq x y z
N MET A 1 -19.54 5.12 0.37
CA MET A 1 -18.83 5.67 -0.80
C MET A 1 -18.57 4.52 -1.76
N TYR A 2 -19.05 4.59 -2.99
CA TYR A 2 -18.86 3.56 -4.02
C TYR A 2 -18.70 4.25 -5.38
N GLY A 3 -17.75 3.77 -6.16
CA GLY A 3 -17.46 4.26 -7.50
C GLY A 3 -17.56 3.15 -8.54
N PHE A 4 -17.47 3.50 -9.81
CA PHE A 4 -17.40 2.53 -10.90
C PHE A 4 -16.00 2.54 -11.52
N ASP A 5 -15.31 1.40 -11.48
CA ASP A 5 -14.02 1.23 -12.16
C ASP A 5 -14.29 0.93 -13.64
N GLY A 6 -13.90 1.86 -14.52
CA GLY A 6 -14.09 1.70 -15.97
C GLY A 6 -13.22 0.61 -16.59
N CYS A 7 -12.04 0.35 -16.02
CA CYS A 7 -11.12 -0.68 -16.52
C CYS A 7 -11.63 -2.07 -16.15
N LYS A 8 -12.02 -2.27 -14.88
CA LYS A 8 -12.55 -3.55 -14.39
C LYS A 8 -14.02 -3.76 -14.70
N LYS A 9 -14.74 -2.69 -15.08
CA LYS A 9 -16.20 -2.64 -15.33
C LYS A 9 -17.02 -3.11 -14.11
N VAL A 10 -16.57 -2.75 -12.90
CA VAL A 10 -17.19 -3.17 -11.65
C VAL A 10 -17.43 -1.97 -10.74
N LYS A 11 -18.58 -1.97 -10.05
CA LYS A 11 -18.88 -1.01 -8.99
C LYS A 11 -18.23 -1.48 -7.68
N GLY A 12 -17.52 -0.60 -7.00
CA GLY A 12 -16.87 -0.95 -5.74
C GLY A 12 -16.15 0.19 -5.05
N ARG A 13 -15.17 -0.19 -4.24
CA ARG A 13 -14.22 0.69 -3.56
C ARG A 13 -12.81 0.33 -4.00
N LYS A 14 -11.91 1.30 -3.89
CA LYS A 14 -10.47 1.12 -4.15
C LYS A 14 -9.71 1.36 -2.84
N GLY A 15 -8.84 0.42 -2.51
CA GLY A 15 -7.89 0.56 -1.40
C GLY A 15 -6.51 0.95 -1.96
N GLN A 16 -5.97 2.06 -1.49
CA GLN A 16 -4.59 2.47 -1.71
C GLN A 16 -3.77 2.17 -0.46
N THR A 17 -2.71 1.38 -0.59
CA THR A 17 -1.90 0.93 0.54
C THR A 17 -0.46 1.43 0.38
N LEU A 18 0.11 1.95 1.46
CA LEU A 18 1.55 2.21 1.61
C LEU A 18 2.12 1.14 2.54
N VAL A 19 3.20 0.51 2.12
CA VAL A 19 3.87 -0.57 2.88
C VAL A 19 5.36 -0.26 3.01
N ASP A 20 5.98 -0.81 4.05
CA ASP A 20 7.44 -0.82 4.18
C ASP A 20 8.11 -1.94 3.35
N SER A 21 9.43 -2.07 3.46
CA SER A 21 10.21 -3.10 2.76
C SER A 21 9.91 -4.54 3.23
N LEU A 22 9.28 -4.72 4.39
CA LEU A 22 8.86 -6.02 4.92
C LEU A 22 7.44 -6.41 4.48
N GLY A 23 6.68 -5.45 3.93
CA GLY A 23 5.27 -5.62 3.55
C GLY A 23 4.31 -5.27 4.70
N LEU A 24 4.77 -4.55 5.71
CA LEU A 24 3.92 -4.05 6.78
C LEU A 24 3.24 -2.76 6.34
N VAL A 25 1.93 -2.66 6.56
CA VAL A 25 1.14 -1.49 6.15
C VAL A 25 1.46 -0.31 7.05
N LEU A 26 1.93 0.78 6.43
CA LEU A 26 2.13 2.07 7.08
C LEU A 26 0.85 2.89 7.06
N LYS A 27 0.18 2.96 5.89
CA LYS A 27 -1.10 3.65 5.74
C LYS A 27 -1.97 2.98 4.71
N LEU A 28 -3.28 3.04 4.93
CA LEU A 28 -4.30 2.58 3.99
C LEU A 28 -5.31 3.70 3.81
N VAL A 29 -5.72 3.95 2.57
CA VAL A 29 -6.83 4.84 2.23
C VAL A 29 -7.85 4.03 1.44
N VAL A 30 -9.12 4.11 1.83
CA VAL A 30 -10.21 3.43 1.11
C VAL A 30 -11.10 4.51 0.53
N SER A 31 -11.23 4.49 -0.80
CA SER A 31 -12.00 5.45 -1.58
C SER A 31 -12.97 4.73 -2.52
N GLU A 32 -13.71 5.50 -3.30
CA GLU A 32 -14.51 5.00 -4.42
C GLU A 32 -13.64 4.37 -5.52
N ALA A 33 -14.21 3.44 -6.29
CA ALA A 33 -13.43 2.70 -7.28
C ALA A 33 -12.89 3.55 -8.46
N ASN A 34 -13.53 4.67 -8.78
CA ASN A 34 -13.10 5.61 -9.84
C ASN A 34 -12.05 6.63 -9.36
N ALA A 35 -11.66 6.60 -8.08
CA ALA A 35 -10.70 7.56 -7.57
C ALA A 35 -9.32 7.39 -8.24
N PRO A 36 -8.67 8.50 -8.65
CA PRO A 36 -7.34 8.45 -9.27
C PRO A 36 -6.27 7.95 -8.29
N GLU A 37 -5.53 6.93 -8.69
CA GLU A 37 -4.54 6.25 -7.83
C GLU A 37 -3.43 7.18 -7.33
N ARG A 38 -2.90 8.04 -8.20
CA ARG A 38 -1.85 9.01 -7.84
C ARG A 38 -2.30 9.99 -6.78
N ILE A 39 -3.56 10.43 -6.84
CA ILE A 39 -4.15 11.32 -5.84
C ILE A 39 -4.33 10.57 -4.52
N LEU A 40 -4.83 9.33 -4.56
CA LEU A 40 -4.98 8.52 -3.36
C LEU A 40 -3.63 8.21 -2.69
N ALA A 41 -2.58 7.96 -3.47
CA ALA A 41 -1.25 7.70 -2.95
C ALA A 41 -0.65 8.94 -2.28
N ALA A 42 -0.77 10.11 -2.93
CA ALA A 42 -0.33 11.37 -2.33
C ALA A 42 -1.12 11.70 -1.06
N TYR A 43 -2.44 11.47 -1.06
CA TYR A 43 -3.29 11.67 0.11
C TYR A 43 -2.93 10.68 1.25
N ALA A 44 -2.66 9.41 0.93
CA ALA A 44 -2.19 8.44 1.92
C ALA A 44 -0.84 8.84 2.54
N LEU A 45 0.07 9.40 1.73
CA LEU A 45 1.35 9.88 2.22
C LEU A 45 1.18 11.13 3.10
N MET A 46 0.31 12.05 2.71
CA MET A 46 -0.05 13.21 3.52
C MET A 46 -0.65 12.80 4.87
N GLU A 47 -1.65 11.91 4.90
CA GLU A 47 -2.23 11.41 6.16
C GLU A 47 -1.20 10.64 7.01
N LEU A 48 -0.15 10.10 6.40
CA LEU A 48 0.93 9.42 7.13
C LEU A 48 1.92 10.42 7.74
N LEU A 49 2.13 11.57 7.10
CA LEU A 49 2.99 12.65 7.60
C LEU A 49 2.40 13.40 8.79
N GLU A 50 1.07 13.40 8.93
CA GLU A 50 0.38 13.97 10.09
C GLU A 50 0.57 13.11 11.36
N GLU A 51 0.97 11.85 11.22
CA GLU A 51 1.27 10.97 12.35
C GLU A 51 2.71 11.21 12.83
N PRO A 52 2.99 11.18 14.15
CA PRO A 52 4.32 11.44 14.70
C PRO A 52 5.29 10.31 14.34
N THR A 53 5.92 10.42 13.16
CA THR A 53 6.66 9.31 12.57
C THR A 53 8.04 9.75 12.09
N GLU A 54 9.03 9.71 12.99
CA GLU A 54 10.47 9.81 12.65
C GLU A 54 10.91 8.76 11.61
N LEU A 55 10.09 7.72 11.40
CA LEU A 55 10.35 6.63 10.46
C LEU A 55 10.46 7.10 9.01
N LEU A 56 9.78 8.19 8.63
CA LEU A 56 9.81 8.68 7.24
C LEU A 56 11.04 9.51 6.90
N GLU A 57 11.74 10.06 7.89
CA GLU A 57 12.93 10.90 7.67
C GLU A 57 14.08 10.14 6.99
N LYS A 58 14.08 8.81 7.14
CA LYS A 58 15.10 7.92 6.57
C LYS A 58 14.70 7.34 5.22
N VAL A 59 13.48 7.60 4.75
CA VAL A 59 12.98 7.07 3.48
C VAL A 59 13.62 7.85 2.34
N GLN A 60 14.43 7.16 1.54
CA GLN A 60 15.11 7.76 0.38
C GLN A 60 14.40 7.46 -0.94
N VAL A 61 13.66 6.35 -0.99
CA VAL A 61 13.03 5.84 -2.21
C VAL A 61 11.61 5.37 -1.91
N LEU A 62 10.67 5.77 -2.76
CA LEU A 62 9.32 5.25 -2.81
C LEU A 62 9.15 4.42 -4.09
N TRP A 63 9.01 3.12 -3.94
CA TRP A 63 8.70 2.23 -5.05
C TRP A 63 7.21 2.28 -5.41
N VAL A 64 6.93 2.37 -6.71
CA VAL A 64 5.57 2.39 -7.23
C VAL A 64 5.45 1.55 -8.49
N ASP A 65 4.25 1.08 -8.81
CA ASP A 65 3.97 0.43 -10.09
C ASP A 65 3.99 1.46 -11.25
N SER A 66 4.15 0.97 -12.47
CA SER A 66 4.03 1.68 -13.76
C SER A 66 2.84 2.63 -13.87
N GLY A 67 1.71 2.34 -13.22
CA GLY A 67 0.53 3.22 -13.20
C GLY A 67 0.76 4.58 -12.52
N TYR A 68 1.76 4.68 -11.65
CA TYR A 68 2.10 5.89 -10.89
C TYR A 68 3.17 6.77 -11.57
N ASP A 69 3.60 6.42 -12.77
CA ASP A 69 4.62 7.15 -13.51
C ASP A 69 4.22 8.63 -13.80
N GLY A 70 5.19 9.54 -13.77
CA GLY A 70 5.04 10.94 -14.18
C GLY A 70 5.56 11.97 -13.18
N ASP A 71 6.19 13.01 -13.74
CA ASP A 71 6.92 14.06 -13.02
C ASP A 71 6.13 14.73 -11.90
N LYS A 72 4.83 14.99 -12.11
CA LYS A 72 3.99 15.67 -11.12
C LYS A 72 3.85 14.86 -9.83
N PHE A 73 3.73 13.54 -9.94
CA PHE A 73 3.62 12.66 -8.78
C PHE A 73 4.97 12.54 -8.08
N ALA A 74 6.05 12.34 -8.86
CA ALA A 74 7.41 12.31 -8.32
C ALA A 74 7.79 13.60 -7.57
N LEU A 75 7.48 14.77 -8.15
CA LEU A 75 7.69 16.06 -7.50
C LEU A 75 6.87 16.21 -6.22
N ALA A 76 5.62 15.77 -6.21
CA ALA A 76 4.79 15.83 -5.01
C ALA A 76 5.40 15.00 -3.87
N VAL A 77 5.87 13.78 -4.16
CA VAL A 77 6.56 12.92 -3.19
C VAL A 77 7.86 13.56 -2.71
N TRP A 78 8.65 14.14 -3.62
CA TRP A 78 9.87 14.86 -3.28
C TRP A 78 9.60 16.02 -2.31
N PHE A 79 8.60 16.86 -2.59
CA PHE A 79 8.24 17.96 -1.69
C PHE A 79 7.71 17.49 -0.32
N MET A 80 7.07 16.33 -0.27
CA MET A 80 6.50 15.78 0.97
C MET A 80 7.54 15.12 1.89
N ILE A 81 8.41 14.26 1.34
CA ILE A 81 9.33 13.42 2.13
C ILE A 81 10.79 13.42 1.66
N GLN A 82 11.15 14.22 0.65
CA GLN A 82 12.50 14.26 0.06
C GLN A 82 12.97 12.88 -0.48
N ALA A 83 12.04 12.02 -0.87
CA ALA A 83 12.33 10.71 -1.45
C ALA A 83 12.16 10.72 -2.98
N HIS A 84 12.97 9.91 -3.66
CA HIS A 84 12.82 9.66 -5.09
C HIS A 84 11.72 8.62 -5.37
N VAL A 85 10.93 8.83 -6.41
CA VAL A 85 9.98 7.82 -6.89
C VAL A 85 10.68 6.92 -7.90
N GLU A 86 10.70 5.63 -7.62
CA GLU A 86 11.21 4.61 -8.52
C GLU A 86 10.05 3.76 -9.03
N VAL A 87 9.84 3.78 -10.34
CA VAL A 87 8.80 3.00 -11.00
C VAL A 87 9.32 1.58 -11.22
N ILE A 88 8.73 0.61 -10.51
CA ILE A 88 8.99 -0.81 -10.71
C ILE A 88 8.05 -1.32 -11.79
N GLY A 89 8.64 -1.75 -12.90
CA GLY A 89 7.92 -2.34 -14.03
C GLY A 89 8.89 -2.85 -15.08
N PRO A 90 8.42 -3.67 -16.04
CA PRO A 90 9.26 -4.15 -17.12
C PRO A 90 9.76 -2.97 -17.97
N THR A 91 11.07 -2.73 -17.97
CA THR A 91 11.72 -1.66 -18.75
C THR A 91 12.10 -2.12 -20.17
N GLU A 92 12.32 -3.41 -20.36
CA GLU A 92 12.83 -4.01 -21.59
C GLU A 92 11.96 -5.18 -22.06
N GLN A 93 12.09 -5.59 -23.33
CA GLN A 93 11.39 -6.76 -23.89
C GLN A 93 11.90 -8.10 -23.32
N GLU A 94 13.04 -8.09 -22.63
CA GLU A 94 13.63 -9.27 -22.03
C GLU A 94 13.21 -9.44 -20.56
N PHE A 95 12.99 -10.69 -20.14
CA PHE A 95 12.62 -11.00 -18.76
C PHE A 95 13.81 -10.74 -17.83
N LYS A 96 13.71 -9.67 -17.04
CA LYS A 96 14.64 -9.37 -15.96
C LYS A 96 13.95 -9.51 -14.61
N VAL A 97 14.63 -10.14 -13.66
CA VAL A 97 14.15 -10.19 -12.28
C VAL A 97 14.18 -8.76 -11.73
N LEU A 98 13.00 -8.18 -11.50
CA LEU A 98 12.87 -6.85 -10.91
C LEU A 98 13.30 -6.90 -9.44
N PRO A 99 14.04 -5.89 -8.95
CA PRO A 99 14.31 -5.77 -7.54
C PRO A 99 12.98 -5.49 -6.81
N GLN A 100 12.49 -6.50 -6.07
CA GLN A 100 11.46 -6.39 -5.04
C GLN A 100 10.00 -6.03 -5.44
N PRO A 101 9.45 -6.42 -6.62
CA PRO A 101 8.03 -6.14 -6.94
C PRO A 101 7.04 -6.87 -6.00
N TRP A 102 7.49 -7.96 -5.37
CA TRP A 102 6.62 -8.88 -4.64
C TRP A 102 6.22 -8.41 -3.25
N VAL A 103 6.76 -7.31 -2.71
CA VAL A 103 6.48 -6.91 -1.32
C VAL A 103 5.01 -6.53 -1.15
N VAL A 104 4.50 -5.67 -2.03
CA VAL A 104 3.10 -5.27 -2.04
C VAL A 104 2.20 -6.45 -2.39
N GLU A 105 2.57 -7.24 -3.40
CA GLU A 105 1.80 -8.42 -3.80
C GLU A 105 1.72 -9.48 -2.69
N ARG A 106 2.81 -9.70 -1.95
CA ARG A 106 2.86 -10.57 -0.76
C ARG A 106 1.91 -10.06 0.31
N THR A 107 1.88 -8.74 0.53
CA THR A 107 0.96 -8.11 1.49
C THR A 107 -0.50 -8.40 1.11
N PHE A 108 -0.84 -8.26 -0.18
CA PHE A 108 -2.16 -8.65 -0.69
C PHE A 108 -2.40 -10.16 -0.61
N GLY A 109 -1.37 -10.98 -0.81
CA GLY A 109 -1.41 -12.42 -0.58
C GLY A 109 -1.80 -12.78 0.84
N TRP A 110 -1.22 -12.09 1.84
CA TRP A 110 -1.64 -12.23 3.23
C TRP A 110 -3.09 -11.81 3.42
N PHE A 111 -3.55 -10.69 2.84
CA PHE A 111 -4.95 -10.29 2.93
C PHE A 111 -5.91 -11.37 2.43
N ASN A 112 -5.59 -11.98 1.29
CA ASN A 112 -6.41 -13.03 0.69
C ASN A 112 -6.49 -14.32 1.54
N GLN A 113 -5.49 -14.60 2.39
CA GLN A 113 -5.54 -15.72 3.32
C GLN A 113 -6.56 -15.51 4.46
N TYR A 114 -6.96 -14.27 4.73
CA TYR A 114 -7.99 -13.96 5.72
C TYR A 114 -9.33 -13.82 5.02
N HIS A 115 -10.21 -14.81 5.24
CA HIS A 115 -11.50 -14.90 4.55
C HIS A 115 -12.32 -13.60 4.61
N ARG A 116 -12.24 -12.86 5.73
CA ARG A 116 -12.91 -11.56 5.91
C ARG A 116 -12.43 -10.49 4.91
N LEU A 117 -11.16 -10.50 4.53
CA LEU A 117 -10.56 -9.52 3.61
C LEU A 117 -10.59 -9.97 2.15
N SER A 118 -10.93 -11.24 1.88
CA SER A 118 -11.04 -11.76 0.50
C SER A 118 -11.99 -10.95 -0.37
N LYS A 119 -13.04 -10.38 0.24
CA LYS A 119 -13.96 -9.43 -0.39
C LYS A 119 -14.38 -8.38 0.62
N ASP A 120 -14.56 -7.17 0.13
CA ASP A 120 -14.92 -6.03 0.96
C ASP A 120 -16.44 -5.97 1.18
N TYR A 121 -16.91 -6.75 2.16
CA TYR A 121 -18.32 -6.82 2.57
C TYR A 121 -18.76 -5.68 3.50
N GLU A 122 -17.80 -4.90 4.02
CA GLU A 122 -18.06 -3.97 5.11
C GLU A 122 -18.81 -2.73 4.65
N ARG A 123 -19.93 -2.36 5.29
CA ARG A 123 -20.69 -1.17 4.90
C ARG A 123 -19.89 0.13 5.10
N LEU A 124 -19.10 0.19 6.16
CA LEU A 124 -18.30 1.37 6.51
C LEU A 124 -16.84 1.16 6.11
N THR A 125 -16.23 2.17 5.49
CA THR A 125 -14.82 2.14 5.09
C THR A 125 -13.89 2.00 6.30
N GLN A 126 -14.25 2.61 7.42
CA GLN A 126 -13.50 2.51 8.68
C GLN A 126 -13.38 1.07 9.19
N ILE A 127 -14.44 0.25 9.03
CA ILE A 127 -14.42 -1.15 9.47
C ILE A 127 -13.50 -1.97 8.55
N SER A 128 -13.56 -1.73 7.24
CA SER A 128 -12.67 -2.36 6.25
C SER A 128 -11.20 -2.03 6.55
N LYS A 129 -10.89 -0.74 6.82
CA LYS A 129 -9.56 -0.29 7.26
C LYS A 129 -9.13 -0.98 8.56
N GLY A 130 -9.99 -0.99 9.57
CA GLY A 130 -9.71 -1.58 10.87
C GLY A 130 -9.43 -3.09 10.80
N ALA A 131 -10.11 -3.82 9.92
CA ALA A 131 -9.83 -5.24 9.69
C ALA A 131 -8.43 -5.49 9.12
N ILE A 132 -7.96 -4.62 8.21
CA ILE A 132 -6.60 -4.68 7.66
C ILE A 132 -5.57 -4.35 8.73
N TYR A 133 -5.79 -3.31 9.54
CA TYR A 133 -4.88 -2.98 10.63
C TYR A 133 -4.80 -4.07 11.70
N ALA A 134 -5.93 -4.68 12.07
CA ALA A 134 -5.95 -5.81 13.01
C ALA A 134 -5.17 -7.02 12.48
N LEU A 135 -5.25 -7.29 11.17
CA LEU A 135 -4.41 -8.29 10.52
C LEU A 135 -2.92 -7.92 10.61
N MET A 136 -2.57 -6.67 10.33
CA MET A 136 -1.19 -6.21 10.38
C MET A 136 -0.60 -6.35 11.78
N THR A 137 -1.35 -6.01 12.82
CA THR A 137 -0.94 -6.27 14.20
C THR A 137 -0.66 -7.76 14.44
N ARG A 138 -1.52 -8.67 13.95
CA ARG A 138 -1.28 -10.10 14.06
C ARG A 138 -0.01 -10.54 13.34
N ILE A 139 0.24 -10.05 12.11
CA ILE A 139 1.44 -10.38 11.33
C ILE A 139 2.70 -9.89 12.06
N MET A 140 2.68 -8.67 12.60
CA MET A 140 3.79 -8.10 13.37
C MET A 140 4.09 -8.87 14.65
N LEU A 141 3.07 -9.44 15.30
CA LEU A 141 3.23 -10.20 16.54
C LEU A 141 3.80 -11.61 16.33
N LEU A 142 3.60 -12.23 15.16
CA LEU A 142 4.03 -13.60 14.90
C LEU A 142 5.55 -13.82 15.10
N PRO A 143 6.44 -12.96 14.55
CA PRO A 143 7.89 -13.08 14.78
C PRO A 143 8.32 -12.85 16.23
N LEU A 144 7.58 -12.05 16.99
CA LEU A 144 7.90 -11.72 18.39
C LEU A 144 7.62 -12.89 19.33
N VAL A 145 6.58 -13.67 19.04
CA VAL A 145 6.20 -14.85 19.83
C VAL A 145 7.07 -16.07 19.47
N SER A 146 7.45 -16.23 18.20
CA SER A 146 8.31 -17.35 17.78
C SER A 146 9.76 -17.22 18.25
N SER A 147 10.24 -16.00 18.50
CA SER A 147 11.58 -15.73 19.03
C SER A 147 11.69 -15.92 20.55
N THR A 148 10.58 -16.16 21.26
CA THR A 148 10.58 -16.38 22.73
C THR A 148 10.74 -17.84 23.16
N PHE A 149 10.83 -18.80 22.22
CA PHE A 149 10.96 -20.24 22.51
C PHE A 149 12.29 -20.85 22.03
N THR A 150 13.38 -20.15 22.29
CA THR A 150 14.75 -20.70 22.23
C THR A 150 15.53 -20.20 23.44
N LEU A 151 15.36 -20.91 24.56
CA LEU A 151 16.26 -20.92 25.72
C LEU A 151 16.49 -22.39 26.11
#